data_AF-A0A6J3INI6-F1
#
_entry.id   AF-A0A6J3INI6-F1
#
_cell.length_a   1.000
_cell.length_b   1.000
_cell.length_c   1.000
_cell.angle_alpha   90.00
_cell.angle_beta   90.00
_cell.angle_gamma   90.00
#
_symmetry.space_group_name_H-M   'P 1'
#
loop_
_entity.id
_entity.type
_entity.pdbx_description
1 polymer ?
#
loop_
_entity_poly.entity_id
_entity_poly.type
_entity_poly.pdbx_seq_one_letter_code
_entity_poly.pdbx_strand_id
1 'polypeptide(L)'
;MGILSVDLLITLQILPVFFSNCLFLALYDSVILLKHVVLLLSRSKSTRGEWRRMLTSEGLRCVWKSFLLDAYKQVKLGEDAPNSSVVHVSGAEGGDNSGNGPQEKIAEGAACHLLDFASPERPLVVNFGSAT
;
A
#
# COMPACT_ATOMS: atom_id res chain seq x y z
N MET A 1 0.37 -26.19 16.01
CA MET A 1 -0.32 -26.50 14.74
C MET A 1 -1.18 -25.34 14.19
N GLY A 2 -1.21 -24.14 14.80
CA GLY A 2 -2.10 -23.04 14.35
C GLY A 2 -1.51 -22.10 13.30
N ILE A 3 -0.25 -21.68 13.44
CA ILE A 3 0.35 -20.62 12.61
C ILE A 3 0.59 -21.07 11.16
N LEU A 4 1.16 -22.27 10.98
CA LEU A 4 1.37 -22.86 9.64
C LEU A 4 0.05 -23.09 8.87
N SER A 5 -1.05 -23.32 9.58
CA SER A 5 -2.37 -23.51 8.95
C SER A 5 -2.95 -22.19 8.46
N VAL A 6 -2.73 -21.09 9.19
CA VAL A 6 -3.17 -19.75 8.80
C VAL A 6 -2.36 -19.25 7.61
N ASP A 7 -1.04 -19.44 7.64
CA ASP A 7 -0.16 -19.04 6.52
C ASP A 7 -0.49 -19.81 5.24
N LEU A 8 -0.80 -21.11 5.36
CA LEU A 8 -1.23 -21.93 4.23
C LEU A 8 -2.59 -21.48 3.68
N LEU A 9 -3.55 -21.16 4.55
CA LEU A 9 -4.88 -20.69 4.14
C LEU A 9 -4.80 -19.33 3.44
N ILE A 10 -4.01 -18.41 3.98
CA ILE A 10 -3.73 -17.10 3.37
C ILE A 10 -3.08 -17.30 1.99
N THR A 11 -2.07 -18.16 1.91
CA THR A 11 -1.40 -18.49 0.65
C THR A 11 -2.39 -19.03 -0.37
N LEU A 12 -3.26 -19.97 0.01
CA LEU A 12 -4.26 -20.58 -0.86
C LEU A 12 -5.30 -19.56 -1.36
N GLN A 13 -5.64 -18.57 -0.53
CA GLN A 13 -6.56 -17.49 -0.90
C GLN A 13 -5.92 -16.47 -1.86
N ILE A 14 -4.62 -16.18 -1.70
CA ILE A 14 -3.87 -15.25 -2.56
C ILE A 14 -3.59 -15.86 -3.93
N LEU A 15 -3.32 -17.16 -3.97
CA LEU A 15 -2.78 -17.87 -5.13
C LEU A 15 -3.57 -17.66 -6.44
N PRO A 16 -4.92 -17.70 -6.46
CA PRO A 16 -5.70 -17.46 -7.67
C PRO A 16 -5.54 -16.03 -8.22
N VAL A 17 -5.52 -15.04 -7.33
CA VAL A 17 -5.36 -13.62 -7.69
C VAL A 17 -3.92 -13.34 -8.15
N PHE A 18 -2.95 -13.99 -7.51
CA PHE A 18 -1.56 -13.92 -7.95
C PHE A 18 -1.38 -14.50 -9.37
N PHE A 19 -1.88 -15.71 -9.62
CA PHE A 19 -1.75 -16.34 -10.93
C PHE A 19 -2.50 -15.59 -12.03
N SER A 20 -3.66 -14.99 -11.75
CA SER A 20 -4.35 -14.16 -12.73
C SER A 20 -3.52 -12.92 -13.12
N ASN A 21 -2.90 -12.24 -12.15
CA ASN A 21 -1.97 -11.14 -12.43
C ASN A 21 -0.77 -11.60 -13.27
N CYS A 22 -0.18 -12.75 -12.93
CA CYS A 22 0.91 -13.33 -13.73
C CYS A 22 0.48 -13.61 -15.17
N LEU A 23 -0.73 -14.14 -15.35
CA LEU A 23 -1.31 -14.42 -16.67
C LEU A 23 -1.51 -13.11 -17.46
N PHE A 24 -2.03 -12.05 -16.84
CA PHE A 24 -2.17 -10.75 -17.50
C PHE A 24 -0.84 -10.17 -17.97
N LEU A 25 0.20 -10.25 -17.13
CA LEU A 25 1.55 -9.80 -17.51
C LEU A 25 2.11 -10.63 -18.67
N ALA A 26 1.91 -11.95 -18.64
CA ALA A 26 2.34 -12.83 -19.72
C ALA A 26 1.60 -12.55 -21.04
N LEU A 27 0.29 -12.32 -20.99
CA LEU A 27 -0.53 -11.95 -22.14
C LEU A 27 -0.09 -10.59 -22.71
N TYR A 28 0.18 -9.61 -21.85
CA TYR A 28 0.64 -8.30 -22.26
C TYR A 28 1.99 -8.37 -23.00
N ASP A 29 2.96 -9.08 -22.43
CA ASP A 29 4.26 -9.32 -23.07
C ASP A 29 4.09 -10.06 -24.41
N SER A 30 3.17 -11.02 -24.49
CA SER A 30 2.88 -11.78 -25.72
C SER A 30 2.28 -10.90 -26.81
N VAL A 31 1.35 -10.00 -26.48
CA VAL A 31 0.74 -9.05 -27.43
C VAL A 31 1.78 -8.08 -27.96
N ILE A 32 2.67 -7.57 -27.10
CA ILE A 32 3.75 -6.70 -27.55
C ILE A 32 4.72 -7.46 -28.47
N LEU A 33 5.12 -8.67 -28.08
CA LEU A 33 5.99 -9.50 -28.90
C LEU A 33 5.37 -9.78 -30.27
N LEU A 34 4.08 -10.12 -30.31
CA LEU A 34 3.33 -10.30 -31.55
C LEU A 34 3.32 -9.02 -32.41
N LYS A 35 3.05 -7.86 -31.80
CA LYS A 35 3.11 -6.57 -32.50
C LYS A 35 4.48 -6.31 -33.12
N HIS A 36 5.56 -6.61 -32.41
CA HIS A 36 6.93 -6.49 -32.94
C HIS A 36 7.19 -7.44 -34.11
N VAL A 37 6.76 -8.70 -34.00
CA VAL A 37 6.89 -9.69 -35.09
C VAL A 37 6.13 -9.23 -36.34
N VAL A 38 4.90 -8.74 -36.18
CA VAL A 38 4.08 -8.21 -37.28
C VAL A 38 4.75 -7.00 -37.94
N LEU A 39 5.27 -6.05 -37.15
CA LEU A 39 6.02 -4.90 -37.66
C LEU A 39 7.29 -5.31 -38.43
N LEU A 40 8.03 -6.30 -37.92
CA LEU A 40 9.22 -6.84 -38.56
C LEU A 40 8.90 -7.48 -39.92
N LEU A 41 7.84 -8.31 -39.96
CA LEU A 41 7.36 -8.95 -41.19
C LEU A 41 6.81 -7.93 -42.21
N SER A 42 6.24 -6.82 -41.72
CA SER A 42 5.70 -5.74 -42.55
C SER A 42 6.78 -4.81 -43.13
N ARG A 43 8.07 -5.12 -42.92
CA ARG A 43 9.25 -4.46 -43.53
C ARG A 43 9.34 -2.95 -43.30
N SER A 44 8.69 -2.45 -42.24
CA SER A 44 8.71 -1.03 -41.89
C SER A 44 9.94 -0.74 -41.03
N LYS A 45 10.90 0.01 -41.58
CA LYS A 45 12.00 0.59 -40.80
C LYS A 45 11.40 1.67 -39.88
N SER A 46 10.96 1.31 -38.69
CA SER A 46 10.78 2.33 -37.66
C SER A 46 10.75 1.78 -36.24
N THR A 47 11.50 2.50 -35.40
CA THR A 47 11.58 2.51 -33.93
C THR A 47 11.96 1.20 -33.24
N ARG A 48 13.28 1.04 -33.09
CA ARG A 48 13.94 0.29 -32.01
C ARG A 48 13.71 0.99 -30.67
N GLY A 49 12.44 1.06 -30.22
CA GLY A 49 12.14 1.38 -28.83
C GLY A 49 12.64 0.24 -27.95
N GLU A 50 13.29 0.56 -26.84
CA GLU A 50 13.76 -0.44 -25.88
C GLU A 50 12.54 -1.12 -25.23
N TRP A 51 12.26 -2.36 -25.63
CA TRP A 51 11.17 -3.12 -25.04
C TRP A 51 11.58 -3.64 -23.65
N ARG A 52 10.89 -3.17 -22.62
CA ARG A 52 10.99 -3.76 -21.27
C ARG A 52 9.91 -4.82 -21.10
N ARG A 53 10.32 -6.06 -20.85
CA ARG A 53 9.44 -7.13 -20.37
C ARG A 53 8.75 -6.70 -19.08
N MET A 54 7.44 -6.89 -19.00
CA MET A 54 6.71 -6.69 -17.76
C MET A 54 6.72 -7.95 -16.89
N LEU A 55 6.71 -9.14 -17.49
CA LEU A 55 6.85 -10.40 -16.77
C LEU A 55 8.32 -10.67 -16.43
N THR A 56 8.79 -10.04 -15.35
CA THR A 56 10.12 -10.24 -14.78
C THR A 56 10.06 -11.00 -13.47
N SER A 57 11.16 -11.65 -13.08
CA SER A 57 11.23 -12.35 -11.80
C SER A 57 11.06 -11.38 -10.62
N GLU A 58 11.58 -10.17 -10.77
CA GLU A 58 11.49 -9.05 -9.87
C GLU A 58 10.04 -8.55 -9.77
N GLY A 59 9.37 -8.40 -10.92
CA GLY A 59 7.95 -8.06 -10.99
C GLY A 59 7.06 -9.09 -10.29
N LEU A 60 7.30 -10.39 -10.53
CA LEU A 60 6.57 -11.47 -9.86
C LEU A 60 6.78 -11.46 -8.35
N ARG A 61 8.02 -11.30 -7.89
CA ARG A 61 8.32 -11.16 -6.45
C ARG A 61 7.65 -9.93 -5.85
N CYS A 62 7.61 -8.82 -6.59
CA CYS A 62 6.95 -7.60 -6.16
C CYS A 62 5.43 -7.82 -5.99
N VAL A 63 4.77 -8.39 -6.99
CA VAL A 63 3.34 -8.71 -6.96
C VAL A 63 3.02 -9.66 -5.79
N TRP A 64 3.82 -10.71 -5.61
CA TRP A 64 3.67 -11.64 -4.48
C TRP A 64 3.81 -10.94 -3.12
N LYS A 65 4.83 -10.10 -2.96
CA LYS A 65 5.04 -9.31 -1.73
C LYS A 65 3.89 -8.35 -1.47
N SER A 66 3.31 -7.74 -2.50
CA SER A 66 2.15 -6.86 -2.35
C SER A 66 0.95 -7.61 -1.77
N PHE A 67 0.65 -8.81 -2.27
CA PHE A 67 -0.47 -9.61 -1.74
C PHE A 67 -0.22 -10.10 -0.31
N LEU A 68 1.02 -10.49 0.01
CA LEU A 68 1.39 -10.84 1.38
C LEU A 68 1.19 -9.65 2.32
N LEU A 69 1.67 -8.46 1.94
CA LEU A 69 1.51 -7.25 2.75
C LEU A 69 0.04 -6.92 2.99
N ASP A 70 -0.82 -7.11 1.99
CA ASP A 70 -2.25 -6.84 2.12
C ASP A 70 -2.96 -7.89 2.99
N ALA A 71 -2.60 -9.16 2.87
CA ALA A 71 -3.18 -10.22 3.68
C ALA A 71 -2.78 -10.14 5.17
N TYR A 72 -1.57 -9.66 5.45
CA TYR A 72 -1.09 -9.42 6.82
C TYR A 72 -1.42 -8.03 7.37
N LYS A 73 -2.19 -7.20 6.63
CA LYS A 73 -2.72 -5.98 7.23
C LYS A 73 -3.58 -6.34 8.43
N GLN A 74 -3.16 -5.80 9.57
CA GLN A 74 -3.90 -5.91 10.82
C GLN A 74 -5.19 -5.08 10.80
N VAL A 75 -5.23 -4.04 9.97
CA VAL A 75 -6.35 -3.10 9.87
C VAL A 75 -7.30 -3.51 8.76
N LYS A 76 -8.58 -3.67 9.08
CA LYS A 76 -9.64 -4.03 8.14
C LYS A 76 -10.83 -3.08 8.31
N LEU A 77 -11.54 -2.83 7.22
CA LEU A 77 -12.74 -1.99 7.26
C LEU A 77 -13.84 -2.67 8.09
N GLY A 78 -14.48 -1.90 8.97
CA GLY A 78 -15.55 -2.38 9.86
C GLY A 78 -15.05 -3.00 11.16
N GLU A 79 -13.74 -3.22 11.30
CA GLU A 79 -13.10 -3.63 12.55
C GLU A 79 -12.64 -2.40 13.36
N ASP A 80 -12.27 -2.63 14.62
CA ASP A 80 -11.76 -1.58 15.49
C ASP A 80 -10.47 -0.95 14.94
N ALA A 81 -10.41 0.38 14.97
CA ALA A 81 -9.22 1.12 14.57
C ALA A 81 -8.06 0.87 15.56
N PRO A 82 -6.85 0.49 15.09
CA PRO A 82 -5.72 0.27 15.97
C PRO A 82 -5.33 1.53 16.73
N ASN A 83 -5.19 1.42 18.05
CA ASN A 83 -4.77 2.54 18.90
C ASN A 83 -3.24 2.61 19.03
N SER A 84 -2.54 2.74 17.90
CA SER A 84 -1.07 2.74 17.87
C SER A 84 -0.47 3.94 18.61
N SER A 85 0.71 3.74 19.21
CA SER A 85 1.46 4.84 19.85
C SER A 85 1.99 5.81 18.81
N VAL A 86 1.86 7.10 19.10
CA VAL A 86 2.38 8.23 18.32
C VAL A 86 3.06 9.22 19.27
N VAL A 87 3.84 10.15 18.72
CA VAL A 87 4.47 11.22 19.50
C VAL A 87 3.80 12.53 19.16
N HIS A 88 3.31 13.24 20.17
CA HIS A 88 2.70 14.55 19.97
C HIS A 88 3.79 15.58 19.65
N VAL A 89 3.66 16.26 18.51
CA VAL A 89 4.52 17.36 18.11
C VAL A 89 3.73 18.65 18.30
N SER A 90 4.13 19.50 19.25
CA SER A 90 3.60 20.86 19.31
C SER A 90 4.06 21.62 18.07
N GLY A 91 3.13 22.12 17.28
CA GLY A 91 3.47 22.93 16.11
C GLY A 91 4.23 24.19 16.54
N ALA A 92 5.41 24.41 15.96
CA ALA A 92 5.98 25.75 15.89
C ALA A 92 5.22 26.49 14.78
N GLU A 93 4.14 27.21 15.12
CA GLU A 93 3.72 28.49 14.53
C GLU A 93 2.27 28.89 14.90
N GLY A 94 2.17 30.03 15.60
CA GLY A 94 1.35 31.16 15.15
C GLY A 94 -0.17 31.00 15.06
N GLY A 95 -0.86 31.12 16.20
CA GLY A 95 -2.29 31.33 16.21
C GLY A 95 -2.79 31.60 17.61
N ASP A 96 -2.75 32.86 18.03
CA ASP A 96 -3.56 33.34 19.15
C ASP A 96 -5.02 32.95 18.88
N ASN A 97 -5.50 31.93 19.57
CA ASN A 97 -6.90 31.80 19.85
C ASN A 97 -7.06 31.25 21.26
N SER A 98 -7.30 32.20 22.16
CA SER A 98 -7.95 32.02 23.46
C SER A 98 -9.22 31.18 23.29
N GLY A 99 -9.08 29.85 23.40
CA GLY A 99 -10.16 28.90 23.55
C GLY A 99 -10.00 28.20 24.89
N ASN A 100 -10.73 28.68 25.90
CA ASN A 100 -10.71 28.17 27.26
C ASN A 100 -11.43 26.81 27.32
N GLY A 101 -10.71 25.72 27.02
CA GLY A 101 -11.12 24.35 27.30
C GLY A 101 -10.08 23.67 28.19
N PRO A 102 -10.45 22.65 29.00
CA PRO A 102 -9.50 21.89 29.80
C PRO A 102 -8.71 20.97 28.86
N GLN A 103 -7.81 21.55 28.07
CA GLN A 103 -6.87 20.80 27.27
C GLN A 103 -5.67 20.53 28.18
N GLU A 104 -5.58 19.29 28.68
CA GLU A 104 -4.35 18.80 29.30
C GLU A 104 -3.21 19.11 28.35
N LYS A 105 -2.28 19.94 28.81
CA LYS A 105 -1.17 20.45 28.01
C LYS A 105 -0.19 19.29 27.82
N ILE A 106 -0.47 18.43 26.85
CA ILE A 106 0.40 17.30 26.50
C ILE A 106 1.77 17.91 26.16
N ALA A 107 2.79 17.51 26.92
CA ALA A 107 4.14 18.02 26.76
C ALA A 107 4.66 17.69 25.35
N GLU A 108 5.43 18.62 24.78
CA GLU A 108 6.11 18.40 23.50
C GLU A 108 6.95 17.13 23.54
N GLY A 109 6.77 16.25 22.54
CA GLY A 109 7.47 14.97 22.49
C GLY A 109 6.90 13.90 23.44
N ALA A 110 5.75 14.14 24.08
CA ALA A 110 5.09 13.11 24.87
C ALA A 110 4.54 12.00 23.95
N ALA A 111 4.72 10.76 24.40
CA ALA A 111 4.06 9.61 23.80
C ALA A 111 2.56 9.68 24.11
N CYS A 112 1.74 9.53 23.06
CA CYS A 112 0.29 9.39 23.15
C CYS A 112 -0.16 8.29 22.17
N HIS A 113 -1.46 8.14 22.01
CA HIS A 113 -2.04 7.17 21.10
C HIS A 113 -2.94 7.83 20.04
N LEU A 114 -3.15 7.12 18.93
CA LEU A 114 -3.89 7.65 17.78
C LEU A 114 -5.33 8.04 18.12
N LEU A 115 -6.02 7.26 18.97
CA LEU A 115 -7.41 7.53 19.35
C LEU A 115 -7.55 8.63 20.41
N ASP A 116 -6.45 9.11 21.01
CA ASP A 116 -6.48 10.26 21.92
C ASP A 116 -6.86 11.55 21.17
N PHE A 117 -6.70 11.57 19.84
CA PHE A 117 -7.13 12.65 18.95
C PHE A 117 -8.59 12.51 18.46
N ALA A 118 -9.26 11.40 18.77
CA ALA A 118 -10.64 11.18 18.35
C ALA A 118 -11.61 11.99 19.21
N SER A 119 -12.71 12.45 18.61
CA SER A 119 -13.86 12.98 19.34
C SER A 119 -15.11 12.18 19.00
N PRO A 120 -16.00 11.91 19.97
CA PRO A 120 -17.10 10.96 19.79
C PRO A 120 -18.12 11.38 18.71
N GLU A 121 -18.17 12.68 18.40
CA GLU A 121 -19.15 13.26 17.46
C GLU A 121 -18.56 13.51 16.06
N ARG A 122 -17.26 13.26 15.85
CA ARG A 122 -16.60 13.60 14.59
C ARG A 122 -15.65 12.50 14.12
N PRO A 123 -15.68 12.15 12.81
CA PRO A 123 -14.70 11.24 12.25
C PRO A 123 -13.28 11.78 12.39
N LEU A 124 -12.35 10.92 12.83
CA LEU A 124 -10.92 11.20 12.80
C LEU A 124 -10.35 10.75 11.45
N VAL A 125 -9.76 11.67 10.70
CA VAL A 125 -9.08 11.38 9.42
C VAL A 125 -7.58 11.37 9.66
N VAL A 126 -6.91 10.28 9.28
CA VAL A 126 -5.48 10.10 9.47
C VAL A 126 -4.78 10.09 8.12
N ASN A 127 -3.75 10.92 7.97
CA ASN A 127 -2.91 10.98 6.78
C ASN A 127 -1.45 10.72 7.17
N PHE A 128 -0.89 9.62 6.66
CA PHE A 128 0.51 9.26 6.89
C PHE A 128 1.36 9.74 5.72
N GLY A 129 2.48 10.41 6.02
CA GLY A 129 3.40 10.92 5.01
C GLY A 129 4.81 11.12 5.55
N SER A 130 5.76 11.31 4.64
CA SER A 130 7.14 11.72 4.91
C SER A 130 7.56 12.79 3.91
N ALA A 131 8.47 13.67 4.31
CA ALA A 131 8.97 14.76 3.46
C ALA A 131 10.09 14.34 2.48
N THR A 132 10.31 13.03 2.29
CA THR A 132 11.32 12.45 1.39
C THR A 132 11.10 12.77 -0.07
#